data_AF-A0A1J4KKN2-F1
#
_entry.id   AF-A0A1J4KKN2-F1
#
_cell.length_a   1.000
_cell.length_b   1.000
_cell.length_c   1.000
_cell.angle_alpha   90.00
_cell.angle_beta   90.00
_cell.angle_gamma   90.00
#
_symmetry.space_group_name_H-M   'P 1'
#
loop_
_entity.id
_entity.type
_entity.pdbx_description
1 polymer ?
#
loop_
_entity_poly.entity_id
_entity_poly.type
_entity_poly.pdbx_seq_one_letter_code
_entity_poly.pdbx_strand_id
1 'polypeptide(L)'
;MGGDQSSPKRSQRKRKAHQIPYDQKITHGLYKKYLWSPAQISMLIESGKVSPMFYPKEGEDEHSVYCEICYSFYPVVNKTGCCGHQICSECLEAVIEPPPNKRTCPFCKVDNFAIIPYVTKENGGISGDGDDIEYLKFEERRKQGLEDKHIQPEEKPPMMNPSYQANVRECSPKAISIANMFHVNPDTIEELLEAGLTEEDIILQFS
;
A
#
# COMPACT_ATOMS: atom_id res chain seq x y z
N MET A 1 -30.42 -48.96 -39.54
CA MET A 1 -29.34 -48.49 -38.66
C MET A 1 -29.28 -46.97 -38.76
N GLY A 2 -29.62 -46.27 -37.70
CA GLY A 2 -29.63 -44.80 -37.64
C GLY A 2 -29.89 -44.40 -36.21
N GLY A 3 -28.83 -44.26 -35.42
CA GLY A 3 -28.91 -43.92 -34.00
C GLY A 3 -28.78 -42.41 -33.83
N ASP A 4 -29.87 -41.77 -33.42
CA ASP A 4 -29.87 -40.39 -32.97
C ASP A 4 -29.23 -40.30 -31.57
N GLN A 5 -27.97 -39.88 -31.52
CA GLN A 5 -27.32 -39.49 -30.28
C GLN A 5 -27.66 -38.04 -29.97
N SER A 6 -28.72 -37.85 -29.16
CA SER A 6 -29.02 -36.57 -28.54
C SER A 6 -28.09 -36.35 -27.36
N SER A 7 -27.07 -35.51 -27.53
CA SER A 7 -26.16 -35.07 -26.47
C SER A 7 -26.91 -34.37 -25.33
N PRO A 8 -26.63 -34.67 -24.05
CA PRO A 8 -27.30 -34.01 -22.92
C PRO A 8 -26.79 -32.57 -22.77
N LYS A 9 -27.72 -31.61 -22.81
CA LYS A 9 -27.45 -30.18 -22.54
C LYS A 9 -26.96 -30.01 -21.10
N ARG A 10 -25.69 -29.68 -20.94
CA ARG A 10 -25.03 -29.28 -19.69
C ARG A 10 -25.82 -28.11 -19.06
N SER A 11 -26.55 -28.39 -17.97
CA SER A 11 -27.29 -27.35 -17.26
C SER A 11 -26.29 -26.37 -16.62
N GLN A 12 -26.16 -25.18 -17.21
CA GLN A 12 -25.52 -24.07 -16.54
C GLN A 12 -26.40 -23.64 -15.38
N ARG A 13 -26.16 -24.21 -14.20
CA ARG A 13 -26.66 -23.67 -12.93
C ARG A 13 -26.10 -22.25 -12.79
N LYS A 14 -26.88 -21.24 -13.22
CA LYS A 14 -26.64 -19.83 -12.85
C LYS A 14 -26.66 -19.77 -11.33
N ARG A 15 -25.47 -19.66 -10.72
CA ARG A 15 -25.36 -19.33 -9.29
C ARG A 15 -26.11 -18.01 -9.11
N LYS A 16 -27.20 -17.99 -8.34
CA LYS A 16 -27.84 -16.73 -7.94
C LYS A 16 -26.76 -15.91 -7.24
N ALA A 17 -26.43 -14.75 -7.80
CA ALA A 17 -25.51 -13.82 -7.15
C ALA A 17 -26.06 -13.52 -5.76
N HIS A 18 -25.29 -13.83 -4.72
CA HIS A 18 -25.65 -13.45 -3.36
C HIS A 18 -25.70 -11.92 -3.32
N GLN A 19 -26.84 -11.35 -2.96
CA GLN A 19 -27.03 -9.91 -2.96
C GLN A 19 -26.21 -9.31 -1.81
N ILE A 20 -25.26 -8.43 -2.14
CA ILE A 20 -24.43 -7.75 -1.13
C ILE A 20 -25.31 -6.76 -0.35
N PRO A 21 -25.33 -6.83 0.99
CA PRO A 21 -26.06 -5.90 1.86
C PRO A 21 -25.76 -4.42 1.55
N TYR A 22 -26.72 -3.53 1.80
CA TYR A 22 -26.58 -2.10 1.47
C TYR A 22 -25.51 -1.39 2.30
N ASP A 23 -25.44 -1.70 3.59
CA ASP A 23 -24.42 -1.22 4.53
C ASP A 23 -23.00 -1.60 4.08
N GLN A 24 -22.83 -2.72 3.37
CA GLN A 24 -21.54 -3.15 2.83
C GLN A 24 -21.19 -2.52 1.47
N LYS A 25 -21.96 -1.53 1.01
CA LYS A 25 -21.75 -0.81 -0.25
C LYS A 25 -21.58 0.69 -0.06
N ILE A 26 -21.53 1.16 1.18
CA ILE A 26 -21.39 2.56 1.53
C ILE A 26 -20.17 2.77 2.42
N THR A 27 -19.61 3.98 2.37
CA THR A 27 -18.45 4.39 3.19
C THR A 27 -18.85 4.53 4.66
N HIS A 28 -17.97 4.19 5.61
CA HIS A 28 -18.23 4.39 7.05
C HIS A 28 -17.75 5.73 7.59
N GLY A 29 -17.10 6.56 6.77
CA GLY A 29 -16.66 7.89 7.14
C GLY A 29 -15.26 7.94 7.77
N LEU A 30 -14.38 6.98 7.43
CA LEU A 30 -12.97 7.02 7.80
C LEU A 30 -12.27 8.26 7.27
N TYR A 31 -12.69 8.74 6.09
CA TYR A 31 -12.16 9.94 5.45
C TYR A 31 -13.24 10.98 5.21
N LYS A 32 -12.81 12.26 5.20
CA LYS A 32 -13.70 13.40 4.89
C LYS A 32 -14.07 13.49 3.42
N LYS A 33 -13.24 12.94 2.53
CA LYS A 33 -13.37 13.00 1.07
C LYS A 33 -12.89 11.68 0.46
N TYR A 34 -13.55 11.30 -0.63
CA TYR A 34 -13.25 10.11 -1.41
C TYR A 34 -13.08 10.49 -2.88
N LEU A 35 -12.24 9.75 -3.60
CA LEU A 35 -12.03 9.95 -5.03
C LEU A 35 -13.16 9.33 -5.85
N TRP A 36 -13.88 8.37 -5.28
CA TRP A 36 -14.94 7.62 -5.95
C TRP A 36 -16.31 8.15 -5.53
N SER A 37 -17.25 8.21 -6.47
CA SER A 37 -18.64 8.52 -6.16
C SER A 37 -19.36 7.31 -5.52
N PRO A 38 -20.39 7.52 -4.69
CA PRO A 38 -21.19 6.41 -4.11
C PRO A 38 -21.72 5.43 -5.14
N ALA A 39 -22.08 5.90 -6.34
CA ALA A 39 -22.53 5.05 -7.44
C ALA A 39 -21.43 4.15 -7.99
N GLN A 40 -20.21 4.68 -8.16
CA GLN A 40 -19.05 3.88 -8.60
C GLN A 40 -18.68 2.82 -7.57
N ILE A 41 -18.69 3.18 -6.29
CA ILE A 41 -18.42 2.27 -5.17
C ILE A 41 -19.39 1.09 -5.21
N SER A 42 -20.70 1.38 -5.17
CA SER A 42 -21.73 0.34 -5.20
C SER A 42 -21.60 -0.56 -6.44
N MET A 43 -21.38 0.02 -7.62
CA MET A 43 -21.21 -0.74 -8.86
C MET A 43 -19.97 -1.65 -8.83
N LEU A 44 -18.83 -1.16 -8.33
CA LEU A 44 -17.59 -1.93 -8.29
C LEU A 44 -17.66 -3.08 -7.28
N ILE A 45 -18.33 -2.87 -6.15
CA ILE A 45 -18.59 -3.91 -5.16
C ILE A 45 -19.56 -4.97 -5.72
N GLU A 46 -20.68 -4.55 -6.30
CA GLU A 46 -21.69 -5.46 -6.88
C GLU A 46 -21.15 -6.27 -8.07
N SER A 47 -20.25 -5.68 -8.86
CA SER A 47 -19.56 -6.39 -9.96
C SER A 47 -18.42 -7.29 -9.49
N GLY A 48 -18.12 -7.29 -8.18
CA GLY A 48 -17.06 -8.10 -7.59
C GLY A 48 -15.65 -7.66 -7.97
N LYS A 49 -15.49 -6.41 -8.46
CA LYS A 49 -14.17 -5.83 -8.78
C LYS A 49 -13.46 -5.27 -7.55
N VAL A 50 -14.22 -5.02 -6.48
CA VAL A 50 -13.76 -4.51 -5.18
C VAL A 50 -14.49 -5.29 -4.09
N SER A 51 -13.82 -5.55 -2.98
CA SER A 51 -14.40 -6.23 -1.80
C SER A 51 -15.53 -5.40 -1.18
N PRO A 52 -16.50 -6.01 -0.49
CA PRO A 52 -17.51 -5.28 0.28
C PRO A 52 -16.87 -4.40 1.36
N MET A 53 -17.60 -3.37 1.78
CA MET A 53 -17.21 -2.50 2.89
C MET A 53 -17.53 -3.19 4.21
N PHE A 54 -16.55 -3.22 5.11
CA PHE A 54 -16.72 -3.70 6.49
C PHE A 54 -16.24 -2.63 7.45
N TYR A 55 -16.84 -2.57 8.64
CA TYR A 55 -16.38 -1.69 9.71
C TYR A 55 -14.98 -2.09 10.18
N PRO A 56 -14.10 -1.13 10.50
CA PRO A 56 -12.79 -1.42 11.08
C PRO A 56 -12.96 -2.12 12.43
N LYS A 57 -12.11 -3.12 12.69
CA LYS A 57 -11.94 -3.72 14.01
C LYS A 57 -10.55 -3.42 14.55
N GLU A 58 -10.46 -3.12 15.84
CA GLU A 58 -9.18 -2.81 16.51
C GLU A 58 -8.39 -4.08 16.89
N GLY A 59 -9.05 -5.23 16.97
CA GLY A 59 -8.43 -6.50 17.37
C GLY A 59 -8.35 -7.52 16.23
N GLU A 60 -7.28 -8.31 16.25
CA GLU A 60 -7.15 -9.51 15.43
C GLU A 60 -8.21 -10.55 15.84
N ASP A 61 -8.86 -11.15 14.86
CA ASP A 61 -9.69 -12.34 15.02
C ASP A 61 -9.12 -13.46 14.14
N GLU A 62 -9.53 -14.70 14.37
CA GLU A 62 -8.97 -15.87 13.66
C GLU A 62 -9.09 -15.75 12.12
N HIS A 63 -10.03 -14.94 11.63
CA HIS A 63 -10.36 -14.84 10.20
C HIS A 63 -10.07 -13.46 9.61
N SER A 64 -9.57 -12.52 10.41
CA SER A 64 -9.36 -11.16 9.96
C SER A 64 -8.00 -10.99 9.29
N VAL A 65 -8.00 -10.05 8.36
CA VAL A 65 -6.87 -9.61 7.57
C VAL A 65 -6.68 -8.12 7.79
N TYR A 66 -5.43 -7.71 7.73
CA TYR A 66 -5.01 -6.37 8.11
C TYR A 66 -4.95 -5.44 6.90
N CYS A 67 -5.45 -4.21 7.06
CA CYS A 67 -5.27 -3.15 6.07
C CYS A 67 -4.00 -2.36 6.38
N GLU A 68 -3.10 -2.26 5.41
CA GLU A 68 -1.80 -1.62 5.59
C GLU A 68 -1.82 -0.10 5.43
N ILE A 69 -3.01 0.51 5.26
CA ILE A 69 -3.19 1.97 5.23
C ILE A 69 -3.79 2.49 6.54
N CYS A 70 -4.89 1.89 7.00
CA CYS A 70 -5.58 2.32 8.23
C CYS A 70 -5.26 1.45 9.44
N TYR A 71 -4.46 0.40 9.28
CA TYR A 71 -3.99 -0.45 10.38
C TYR A 71 -5.11 -1.08 11.20
N SER A 72 -6.24 -1.37 10.53
CA SER A 72 -7.41 -2.02 11.13
C SER A 72 -7.65 -3.39 10.52
N PHE A 73 -8.36 -4.23 11.27
CA PHE A 73 -8.71 -5.59 10.87
C PHE A 73 -10.07 -5.65 10.19
N TYR A 74 -10.16 -6.48 9.16
CA TYR A 74 -11.37 -6.70 8.38
C TYR A 74 -11.52 -8.18 8.04
N PRO A 75 -12.74 -8.70 7.86
CA PRO A 75 -12.94 -10.09 7.42
C PRO A 75 -12.47 -10.32 5.98
N VAL A 76 -12.53 -9.26 5.16
CA VAL A 76 -12.17 -9.30 3.74
C VAL A 76 -11.55 -7.95 3.35
N VAL A 77 -10.45 -7.98 2.59
CA VAL A 77 -9.80 -6.79 2.02
C VAL A 77 -9.56 -6.96 0.52
N ASN A 78 -8.97 -5.94 -0.10
CA ASN A 78 -8.41 -6.03 -1.44
C ASN A 78 -6.90 -6.20 -1.35
N LYS A 79 -6.27 -6.75 -2.39
CA LYS A 79 -4.81 -6.88 -2.49
C LYS A 79 -4.33 -6.26 -3.78
N THR A 80 -3.22 -5.52 -3.71
CA THR A 80 -2.58 -4.96 -4.89
C THR A 80 -1.92 -6.07 -5.69
N GLY A 81 -2.22 -6.18 -6.99
CA GLY A 81 -1.65 -7.23 -7.84
C GLY A 81 -0.18 -7.01 -8.19
N CYS A 82 0.36 -5.80 -7.97
CA CYS A 82 1.74 -5.45 -8.30
C CYS A 82 2.74 -5.77 -7.18
N CYS A 83 2.39 -5.51 -5.92
CA CYS A 83 3.29 -5.68 -4.78
C CYS A 83 2.67 -6.49 -3.62
N GLY A 84 1.41 -6.90 -3.73
CA GLY A 84 0.79 -7.80 -2.76
C GLY A 84 0.32 -7.15 -1.46
N HIS A 85 0.40 -5.83 -1.34
CA HIS A 85 -0.06 -5.10 -0.15
C HIS A 85 -1.59 -5.14 -0.02
N GLN A 86 -2.09 -5.26 1.21
CA GLN A 86 -3.51 -5.38 1.56
C GLN A 86 -4.16 -4.03 1.89
N ILE A 87 -5.35 -3.79 1.35
CA ILE A 87 -6.06 -2.51 1.46
C ILE A 87 -7.58 -2.72 1.60
N CYS A 88 -8.19 -2.19 2.66
CA CYS A 88 -9.64 -2.22 2.80
C CYS A 88 -10.31 -1.34 1.73
N SER A 89 -11.59 -1.60 1.43
CA SER A 89 -12.28 -0.93 0.32
C SER A 89 -12.43 0.58 0.53
N GLU A 90 -12.57 1.04 1.76
CA GLU A 90 -12.70 2.47 2.10
C GLU A 90 -11.36 3.21 1.98
N CYS A 91 -10.23 2.57 2.30
CA CYS A 91 -8.90 3.12 2.02
C CYS A 91 -8.62 3.18 0.51
N LEU A 92 -9.02 2.14 -0.23
CA LEU A 92 -8.81 2.02 -1.67
C LEU A 92 -9.44 3.20 -2.44
N GLU A 93 -10.70 3.50 -2.16
CA GLU A 93 -11.44 4.61 -2.79
C GLU A 93 -11.00 6.01 -2.33
N ALA A 94 -10.34 6.11 -1.17
CA ALA A 94 -9.81 7.36 -0.65
C ALA A 94 -8.48 7.75 -1.33
N VAL A 95 -7.66 6.77 -1.71
CA VAL A 95 -6.28 7.02 -2.17
C VAL A 95 -6.03 6.68 -3.64
N ILE A 96 -6.95 5.99 -4.31
CA ILE A 96 -6.78 5.54 -5.69
C ILE A 96 -7.85 6.13 -6.59
N GLU A 97 -7.47 6.59 -7.78
CA GLU A 97 -8.41 7.06 -8.80
C GLU A 97 -9.38 5.95 -9.28
N PRO A 98 -10.66 6.26 -9.53
CA PRO A 98 -11.61 5.26 -10.01
C PRO A 98 -11.36 4.90 -11.48
N PRO A 99 -11.68 3.68 -11.93
CA PRO A 99 -11.74 3.37 -13.36
C PRO A 99 -12.68 4.34 -14.12
N PRO A 100 -12.35 4.77 -15.35
CA PRO A 100 -11.22 4.31 -16.17
C PRO A 100 -9.92 5.12 -15.97
N ASN A 101 -9.85 6.02 -15.00
CA ASN A 101 -8.65 6.82 -14.76
C ASN A 101 -7.45 5.93 -14.48
N LYS A 102 -6.26 6.46 -14.77
CA LYS A 102 -5.00 5.82 -14.47
C LYS A 102 -4.89 5.60 -12.97
N ARG A 103 -4.67 4.35 -12.56
CA ARG A 103 -4.52 3.98 -11.15
C ARG A 103 -3.05 3.90 -10.80
N THR A 104 -2.58 4.58 -9.76
CA THR A 104 -1.21 4.43 -9.28
C THR A 104 -1.22 3.73 -7.93
N CYS A 105 -0.41 2.68 -7.77
CA CYS A 105 -0.33 1.94 -6.53
C CYS A 105 0.16 2.85 -5.39
N PRO A 106 -0.52 2.92 -4.23
CA PRO A 106 -0.10 3.80 -3.15
C PRO A 106 1.22 3.34 -2.51
N PHE A 107 1.56 2.06 -2.61
CA PHE A 107 2.75 1.44 -2.01
C PHE A 107 3.96 1.54 -2.94
N CYS A 108 3.94 0.86 -4.09
CA CYS A 108 5.11 0.77 -4.98
C CYS A 108 5.09 1.75 -6.17
N LYS A 109 4.07 2.62 -6.27
CA LYS A 109 3.89 3.61 -7.35
C LYS A 109 3.78 3.06 -8.77
N VAL A 110 3.60 1.74 -8.94
CA VAL A 110 3.31 1.14 -10.23
C VAL A 110 1.96 1.60 -10.75
N ASP A 111 1.95 2.02 -12.01
CA ASP A 111 0.75 2.45 -12.73
C ASP A 111 -0.09 1.28 -13.23
N ASN A 112 -1.41 1.52 -13.34
CA ASN A 112 -2.44 0.61 -13.80
C ASN A 112 -2.38 -0.79 -13.16
N PHE A 113 -2.04 -0.85 -11.88
CA PHE A 113 -1.99 -2.10 -11.15
C PHE A 113 -3.37 -2.77 -11.03
N ALA A 114 -3.38 -4.11 -10.96
CA ALA A 114 -4.59 -4.89 -10.77
C ALA A 114 -5.06 -4.85 -9.31
N ILE A 115 -6.37 -4.86 -9.08
CA ILE A 115 -6.96 -5.01 -7.75
C ILE A 115 -7.48 -6.44 -7.65
N ILE A 116 -7.04 -7.18 -6.64
CA ILE A 116 -7.49 -8.53 -6.34
C ILE A 116 -8.47 -8.44 -5.16
N PRO A 117 -9.78 -8.56 -5.40
CA PRO A 117 -10.80 -8.45 -4.35
C PRO A 117 -10.99 -9.80 -3.63
N TYR A 118 -11.78 -9.76 -2.55
CA TYR A 118 -12.15 -10.90 -1.70
C TYR A 118 -10.98 -11.62 -1.03
N VAL A 119 -9.96 -10.87 -0.59
CA VAL A 119 -8.81 -11.44 0.12
C VAL A 119 -9.14 -11.64 1.60
N THR A 120 -8.92 -12.85 2.08
CA THR A 120 -9.15 -13.34 3.45
C THR A 120 -7.90 -14.09 3.93
N LYS A 121 -7.86 -14.42 5.23
CA LYS A 121 -6.73 -15.17 5.80
C LYS A 121 -6.51 -16.51 5.09
N GLU A 122 -7.59 -17.17 4.70
CA GLU A 122 -7.58 -18.48 4.02
C GLU A 122 -7.01 -18.44 2.59
N ASN A 123 -7.04 -17.28 1.92
CA ASN A 123 -6.65 -17.17 0.51
C ASN A 123 -5.45 -16.23 0.26
N GLY A 124 -4.62 -16.05 1.29
CA GLY A 124 -3.34 -15.33 1.18
C GLY A 124 -3.37 -13.88 1.64
N GLY A 125 -4.35 -13.52 2.49
CA GLY A 125 -4.27 -12.36 3.34
C GLY A 125 -3.46 -12.63 4.61
N ILE A 126 -2.89 -11.56 5.16
CA ILE A 126 -1.97 -11.57 6.30
C ILE A 126 -2.65 -10.81 7.44
N SER A 127 -2.61 -11.32 8.68
CA SER A 127 -3.25 -10.66 9.82
C SER A 127 -2.37 -9.59 10.49
N GLY A 128 -1.09 -9.48 10.15
CA GLY A 128 -0.25 -8.35 10.57
C GLY A 128 1.23 -8.63 10.42
N ASP A 129 2.08 -7.77 11.01
CA ASP A 129 3.54 -7.88 10.95
C ASP A 129 4.06 -9.17 11.61
N GLY A 130 3.31 -9.76 12.54
CA GLY A 130 3.66 -11.03 13.21
C GLY A 130 3.66 -12.25 12.28
N ASP A 131 2.95 -12.18 11.16
CA ASP A 131 2.94 -13.22 10.11
C ASP A 131 4.06 -13.00 9.07
N ASP A 132 4.88 -11.96 9.22
CA ASP A 132 6.02 -11.74 8.32
C ASP A 132 7.00 -12.91 8.44
N ILE A 133 7.18 -13.63 7.34
CA ILE A 133 8.07 -14.79 7.22
C ILE A 133 9.50 -14.44 7.66
N GLU A 134 9.98 -13.23 7.36
CA GLU A 134 11.31 -12.78 7.75
C GLU A 134 11.42 -12.57 9.26
N TYR A 135 10.39 -11.96 9.87
CA TYR A 135 10.31 -11.77 11.32
C TYR A 135 10.21 -13.12 12.06
N LEU A 136 9.37 -14.04 11.59
CA LEU A 136 9.26 -15.39 12.16
C LEU A 136 10.58 -16.15 12.09
N LYS A 137 11.28 -16.10 10.95
CA LYS A 137 12.62 -16.69 10.80
C LYS A 137 13.64 -16.05 11.74
N PHE A 138 13.56 -14.75 11.98
CA PHE A 138 14.42 -14.05 12.92
C PHE A 138 14.17 -14.54 14.36
N GLU A 139 12.92 -14.64 14.80
CA GLU A 139 12.58 -15.16 16.13
C GLU A 139 13.04 -16.61 16.32
N GLU A 140 12.90 -17.47 15.29
CA GLU A 140 13.39 -18.85 15.34
C GLU A 140 14.90 -18.93 15.50
N ARG A 141 15.68 -18.11 14.79
CA ARG A 141 17.15 -18.06 14.97
C ARG A 141 17.53 -17.69 16.39
N ARG A 142 16.85 -16.70 16.98
CA ARG A 142 17.08 -16.31 18.39
C ARG A 142 16.73 -17.44 19.35
N LYS A 143 15.63 -18.15 19.14
CA LYS A 143 15.25 -19.34 19.93
C LYS A 143 16.28 -20.47 19.81
N GLN A 144 16.92 -20.61 18.66
CA GLN A 144 18.00 -21.58 18.41
C GLN A 144 19.38 -21.13 18.94
N GLY A 145 19.48 -19.93 19.54
CA GLY A 145 20.74 -19.40 20.07
C GLY A 145 21.77 -19.05 19.00
N LEU A 146 21.34 -18.86 17.75
CA LEU A 146 22.22 -18.29 16.71
C LEU A 146 22.45 -16.82 17.04
N GLU A 147 23.72 -16.41 17.14
CA GLU A 147 24.06 -14.99 17.27
C GLU A 147 23.58 -14.23 16.03
N ASP A 148 22.97 -13.06 16.27
CA ASP A 148 22.68 -12.12 15.20
C ASP A 148 24.01 -11.73 14.57
N LYS A 149 24.22 -12.12 13.30
CA LYS A 149 25.40 -11.70 12.55
C LYS A 149 25.49 -10.19 12.64
N HIS A 150 26.60 -9.68 13.18
CA HIS A 150 26.85 -8.25 13.18
C HIS A 150 26.81 -7.80 11.71
N ILE A 151 25.77 -7.04 11.34
CA ILE A 151 25.65 -6.48 10.01
C ILE A 151 26.80 -5.49 9.90
N GLN A 152 27.84 -5.87 9.15
CA GLN A 152 28.87 -4.89 8.81
C GLN A 152 28.18 -3.81 7.97
N PRO A 153 28.44 -2.51 8.21
CA PRO A 153 27.71 -1.39 7.61
C PRO A 153 27.56 -1.43 6.07
N GLU A 154 28.40 -2.22 5.42
CA GLU A 154 28.62 -2.35 3.99
C GLU A 154 27.75 -3.43 3.31
N GLU A 155 27.04 -4.28 4.07
CA GLU A 155 26.10 -5.29 3.53
C GLU A 155 24.62 -4.89 3.64
N LYS A 156 24.29 -3.62 3.92
CA LYS A 156 22.89 -3.17 3.90
C LYS A 156 22.25 -3.57 2.55
N PRO A 157 21.19 -4.41 2.52
CA PRO A 157 20.36 -4.48 1.32
C PRO A 157 19.90 -3.05 1.04
N PRO A 158 19.85 -2.61 -0.22
CA PRO A 158 19.52 -1.22 -0.54
C PRO A 158 18.17 -0.90 0.09
N MET A 159 18.22 -0.14 1.19
CA MET A 159 17.04 0.53 1.71
C MET A 159 16.70 1.56 0.65
N MET A 160 15.61 1.32 -0.08
CA MET A 160 15.09 2.06 -1.25
C MET A 160 15.39 1.43 -2.61
N ASN A 161 14.37 1.43 -3.46
CA ASN A 161 14.48 1.03 -4.85
C ASN A 161 15.50 1.93 -5.59
N PRO A 162 16.25 1.40 -6.58
CA PRO A 162 17.15 2.22 -7.39
C PRO A 162 16.44 3.30 -8.21
N SER A 163 15.11 3.21 -8.39
CA SER A 163 14.35 4.24 -9.12
C SER A 163 14.22 5.58 -8.38
N TYR A 164 14.51 5.63 -7.07
CA TYR A 164 14.55 6.88 -6.31
C TYR A 164 15.92 7.59 -6.34
N GLN A 165 16.94 7.01 -6.99
CA GLN A 165 18.25 7.66 -7.15
C GLN A 165 18.26 8.74 -8.25
N ALA A 166 17.14 8.96 -8.94
CA ALA A 166 17.01 10.10 -9.84
C ALA A 166 16.60 11.34 -9.02
N ASN A 167 17.58 12.17 -8.66
CA ASN A 167 17.45 13.52 -8.07
C ASN A 167 17.51 13.64 -6.53
N VAL A 168 18.43 12.95 -5.86
CA VAL A 168 18.93 13.52 -4.60
C VAL A 168 20.02 14.52 -4.98
N ARG A 169 19.72 15.81 -4.88
CA ARG A 169 20.74 16.86 -5.03
C ARG A 169 21.66 16.75 -3.81
N GLU A 170 22.92 16.39 -4.03
CA GLU A 170 23.91 16.38 -2.96
C GLU A 170 24.29 17.82 -2.65
N CYS A 171 23.92 18.31 -1.46
CA CYS A 171 24.37 19.62 -0.99
C CYS A 171 25.86 19.59 -0.66
N SER A 172 26.55 20.69 -0.91
CA SER A 172 27.97 20.83 -0.58
C SER A 172 28.21 20.75 0.94
N PRO A 173 29.40 20.33 1.38
CA PRO A 173 29.76 20.34 2.80
C PRO A 173 29.57 21.72 3.47
N LYS A 174 29.72 22.80 2.69
CA LYS A 174 29.54 24.18 3.11
C LYS A 174 28.08 24.48 3.42
N ALA A 175 27.17 24.15 2.51
CA ALA A 175 25.73 24.32 2.73
C ALA A 175 25.22 23.55 3.93
N ILE A 176 25.69 22.30 4.10
CA ILE A 176 25.33 21.46 5.25
C ILE A 176 25.78 22.11 6.56
N SER A 177 26.99 22.70 6.59
CA SER A 177 27.54 23.30 7.80
C SER A 177 26.76 24.54 8.26
N ILE A 178 26.39 25.42 7.32
CA ILE A 178 25.61 26.63 7.59
C ILE A 178 24.17 26.26 7.95
N ALA A 179 23.58 25.30 7.22
CA ALA A 179 22.23 24.81 7.48
C ALA A 179 22.07 24.27 8.91
N ASN A 180 23.07 23.51 9.39
CA ASN A 180 23.09 23.02 10.77
C ASN A 180 23.26 24.14 11.81
N MET A 181 24.00 25.19 11.47
CA MET A 181 24.24 26.33 12.36
C MET A 181 22.97 27.15 12.61
N PHE A 182 22.13 27.31 11.59
CA PHE A 182 20.90 28.12 11.65
C PHE A 182 19.61 27.28 11.65
N HIS A 183 19.71 25.95 11.69
CA HIS A 183 18.60 25.01 11.61
C HIS A 183 17.67 25.24 10.40
N VAL A 184 18.25 25.52 9.24
CA VAL A 184 17.55 25.73 7.96
C VAL A 184 17.79 24.56 6.98
N ASN A 185 17.03 24.50 5.88
CA ASN A 185 17.19 23.43 4.89
C ASN A 185 18.52 23.62 4.11
N PRO A 186 19.41 22.60 4.04
CA PRO A 186 20.65 22.68 3.26
C PRO A 186 20.44 22.97 1.78
N ASP A 187 19.32 22.57 1.17
CA ASP A 187 19.02 22.89 -0.23
C ASP A 187 18.92 24.41 -0.46
N THR A 188 18.33 25.12 0.50
CA THR A 188 18.19 26.58 0.44
C THR A 188 19.55 27.28 0.52
N ILE A 189 20.47 26.75 1.33
CA ILE A 189 21.83 27.31 1.41
C ILE A 189 22.62 27.00 0.13
N GLU A 190 22.48 25.79 -0.42
CA GLU A 190 23.14 25.42 -1.68
C GLU A 190 22.68 26.32 -2.84
N GLU A 191 21.39 26.65 -2.91
CA GLU A 191 20.87 27.59 -3.91
C GLU A 191 21.47 29.01 -3.78
N LEU A 192 21.69 29.48 -2.55
CA LEU A 192 22.33 30.79 -2.32
C LEU A 192 23.81 30.77 -2.70
N LEU A 193 24.52 29.68 -2.39
CA LEU A 193 25.92 29.49 -2.78
C LEU A 193 26.05 29.41 -4.31
N GLU A 194 25.17 28.68 -4.99
CA GLU A 194 25.12 28.63 -6.46
C GLU A 194 24.74 29.96 -7.10
N ALA A 195 23.91 30.75 -6.44
CA ALA A 195 23.60 32.12 -6.84
C ALA A 195 24.79 33.08 -6.67
N GLY A 196 25.92 32.60 -6.13
CA GLY A 196 27.17 33.33 -5.99
C GLY A 196 27.27 34.17 -4.71
N LEU A 197 26.39 33.94 -3.72
CA LEU A 197 26.53 34.58 -2.41
C LEU A 197 27.71 33.95 -1.66
N THR A 198 28.42 34.79 -0.91
CA THR A 198 29.49 34.32 -0.03
C THR A 198 28.90 33.67 1.22
N GLU A 199 29.68 32.82 1.90
CA GLU A 199 29.25 32.19 3.15
C GLU A 199 28.94 33.25 4.21
N GLU A 200 29.72 34.33 4.25
CA GLU A 200 29.55 35.44 5.17
C GLU A 200 28.23 36.18 4.95
N ASP A 201 27.84 36.42 3.70
CA ASP A 201 26.57 37.10 3.37
C ASP A 201 25.37 36.23 3.74
N ILE A 202 25.48 34.91 3.52
CA ILE A 202 24.44 33.95 3.88
C ILE A 202 24.30 33.87 5.40
N ILE A 203 25.41 33.78 6.14
CA ILE A 203 25.42 33.75 7.60
C ILE A 203 24.76 35.03 8.17
N LEU A 204 25.04 36.21 7.60
CA LEU A 204 24.42 37.47 7.99
C LEU A 204 22.91 37.54 7.69
N GLN A 205 22.46 36.80 6.67
CA GLN A 205 21.04 36.76 6.32
C GLN A 205 20.21 35.90 7.28
N PHE A 206 20.83 34.89 7.92
CA PHE A 206 20.17 33.95 8.83
C PHE A 206 20.48 34.18 10.33
N SER A 207 21.38 35.11 10.67
CA SER A 207 21.65 35.58 12.04
C SER A 207 20.58 36.54 12.57
#